data_AF-A0A2D4L0S1-F1
#
_entry.id   AF-A0A2D4L0S1-F1
#
_cell.length_a   1.000
_cell.length_b   1.000
_cell.length_c   1.000
_cell.angle_alpha   90.00
_cell.angle_beta   90.00
_cell.angle_gamma   90.00
#
_symmetry.space_group_name_H-M   'P 1'
#
loop_
_entity.id
_entity.type
_entity.pdbx_description
1 polymer ?
#
loop_
_entity_poly.entity_id
_entity_poly.type
_entity_poly.pdbx_seq_one_letter_code
_entity_poly.pdbx_strand_id
1 'polypeptide(L)'
;SVNAKMRLPVADYFPGVMLPPHLSPFVSEREGDYMPPEKLKLLALQRGEEPVAKDSEEEEESSGEDEGATEGSEEEEEEEDSDKEDEGKLRKMEAQRSQNKNLPVKVTPGQVVKEDKERLMQEQQSEEKRLAIMMMKKREKYLYQKIMFGKKRKIREANKLAEKRKTHDAAVKSEKKKSKKARRE
;
A
#
# COMPACT_ATOMS: atom_id res chain seq x y z
N SER A 1 -14.46 -19.65 23.06
CA SER A 1 -13.13 -19.02 23.25
C SER A 1 -13.26 -17.87 24.22
N VAL A 2 -12.37 -17.78 25.21
CA VAL A 2 -12.37 -16.69 26.20
C VAL A 2 -12.03 -15.36 25.53
N ASN A 3 -11.00 -15.34 24.68
CA ASN A 3 -10.53 -14.12 23.99
C ASN A 3 -11.61 -13.50 23.10
N ALA A 4 -12.36 -14.33 22.38
CA ALA A 4 -13.43 -13.86 21.48
C ALA A 4 -14.78 -13.64 22.20
N LYS A 5 -14.90 -14.02 23.48
CA LYS A 5 -16.16 -13.98 24.27
C LYS A 5 -17.37 -14.66 23.59
N MET A 6 -17.11 -15.61 22.69
CA MET A 6 -18.13 -16.37 21.96
C MET A 6 -17.73 -17.82 21.76
N ARG A 7 -18.71 -18.65 21.37
CA ARG A 7 -18.47 -20.05 20.97
C ARG A 7 -17.95 -20.07 19.53
N LEU A 8 -16.75 -20.61 19.34
CA LEU A 8 -16.16 -20.81 18.02
C LEU A 8 -16.53 -22.21 17.50
N PRO A 9 -16.47 -22.44 16.17
CA PRO A 9 -16.64 -23.76 15.58
C PRO A 9 -15.69 -24.78 16.22
N VAL A 10 -16.25 -25.88 16.72
CA VAL A 10 -15.47 -26.89 17.48
C VAL A 10 -14.71 -27.84 16.54
N ALA A 11 -15.19 -28.01 15.30
CA ALA A 11 -14.59 -28.91 14.32
C ALA A 11 -13.10 -28.62 14.06
N ASP A 12 -12.71 -27.35 14.07
CA ASP A 12 -11.31 -26.91 13.86
C ASP A 12 -10.38 -27.32 15.03
N TYR A 13 -10.92 -27.82 16.15
CA TYR A 13 -10.18 -28.16 17.37
C TYR A 13 -10.27 -29.64 17.78
N PHE A 14 -10.75 -30.51 16.89
CA PHE A 14 -10.81 -31.95 17.16
C PHE A 14 -9.40 -32.60 17.26
N PRO A 15 -9.25 -33.68 18.04
CA PRO A 15 -7.98 -34.38 18.15
C PRO A 15 -7.51 -34.90 16.79
N GLY A 16 -6.24 -34.67 16.46
CA GLY A 16 -5.63 -35.07 15.18
C GLY A 16 -5.77 -34.04 14.05
N VAL A 17 -6.55 -32.96 14.25
CA VAL A 17 -6.64 -31.84 13.30
C VAL A 17 -5.56 -30.80 13.61
N MET A 18 -5.01 -30.16 12.56
CA MET A 18 -4.11 -29.02 12.74
C MET A 18 -4.90 -27.84 13.30
N LEU A 19 -4.51 -27.39 14.50
CA LEU A 19 -5.18 -26.30 15.19
C LEU A 19 -5.05 -24.99 14.40
N PRO A 20 -6.11 -24.14 14.39
CA PRO A 20 -6.07 -22.86 13.71
C PRO A 20 -5.10 -21.89 14.41
N PRO A 21 -4.44 -21.00 13.65
CA PRO A 21 -3.59 -19.96 14.23
C PRO A 21 -4.41 -19.00 15.11
N HIS A 22 -3.82 -18.59 16.23
CA HIS A 22 -4.49 -17.73 17.21
C HIS A 22 -4.02 -16.27 17.13
N LEU A 23 -4.92 -15.34 17.43
CA LEU A 23 -4.61 -13.91 17.53
C LEU A 23 -4.26 -13.55 18.98
N SER A 24 -3.34 -12.60 19.16
CA SER A 24 -2.98 -12.09 20.49
C SER A 24 -4.13 -11.25 21.07
N PRO A 25 -4.51 -11.45 22.35
CA PRO A 25 -5.57 -10.69 22.99
C PRO A 25 -5.18 -9.26 23.34
N PHE A 26 -3.89 -8.92 23.27
CA PHE A 26 -3.36 -7.63 23.72
C PHE A 26 -3.13 -6.62 22.59
N VAL A 27 -3.35 -7.03 21.33
CA VAL A 27 -3.16 -6.15 20.16
C VAL A 27 -4.49 -5.50 19.80
N SER A 28 -4.53 -4.17 19.89
CA SER A 28 -5.64 -3.35 19.39
C SER A 28 -5.34 -2.90 17.97
N GLU A 29 -6.19 -3.29 17.02
CA GLU A 29 -6.12 -2.84 15.63
C GLU A 29 -6.62 -1.39 15.50
N ARG A 30 -5.86 -0.54 14.82
CA ARG A 30 -6.31 0.80 14.39
C ARG A 30 -6.53 0.81 12.88
N GLU A 31 -7.23 1.84 12.41
CA GLU A 31 -7.41 2.09 10.98
C GLU A 31 -6.04 2.17 10.27
N GLY A 32 -5.87 1.34 9.25
CA GLY A 32 -4.63 1.23 8.46
C GLY A 32 -3.61 0.19 8.96
N ASP A 33 -3.83 -0.45 10.11
CA ASP A 33 -2.99 -1.57 10.54
C ASP A 33 -3.37 -2.87 9.77
N TYR A 34 -2.41 -3.78 9.58
CA TYR A 34 -2.68 -5.05 8.90
C TYR A 34 -3.64 -5.92 9.72
N MET A 35 -4.78 -6.29 9.13
CA MET A 35 -5.75 -7.23 9.72
C MET A 35 -5.58 -8.64 9.11
N PRO A 36 -5.14 -9.63 9.89
CA PRO A 36 -5.01 -11.00 9.41
C PRO A 36 -6.37 -11.62 9.02
N PRO A 37 -6.41 -12.55 8.05
CA PRO A 37 -7.66 -13.19 7.60
C PRO A 37 -8.39 -13.94 8.72
N GLU A 38 -7.67 -14.43 9.73
CA GLU A 38 -8.23 -15.05 10.92
C GLU A 38 -9.07 -14.06 11.73
N LYS A 39 -8.63 -12.80 11.79
CA LYS A 39 -9.38 -11.74 12.49
C LYS A 39 -10.62 -11.37 11.70
N LEU A 40 -10.51 -11.28 10.37
CA LEU A 40 -11.66 -11.06 9.49
C LEU A 40 -12.71 -12.16 9.66
N LYS A 41 -12.30 -13.44 9.77
CA LYS A 41 -13.20 -14.57 10.05
C LYS A 41 -13.93 -14.40 11.40
N LEU A 42 -13.25 -13.93 12.45
CA LEU A 42 -13.87 -13.66 13.75
C LEU A 42 -14.86 -12.49 13.70
N LEU A 43 -14.55 -11.42 12.96
CA LEU A 43 -15.44 -10.27 12.78
C LEU A 43 -16.70 -10.66 11.98
N ALA A 44 -16.56 -11.49 10.95
CA ALA A 44 -17.70 -12.04 10.20
C ALA A 44 -18.63 -12.88 11.09
N LEU A 45 -18.04 -13.77 11.92
CA LEU A 45 -18.80 -14.56 12.90
C LEU A 45 -19.52 -13.68 13.93
N GLN A 46 -18.92 -12.56 14.36
CA GLN A 46 -19.58 -11.59 15.25
C GLN A 46 -20.80 -10.94 14.60
N ARG A 47 -20.73 -10.71 13.28
CA ARG A 47 -21.84 -10.13 12.51
C ARG A 47 -22.94 -11.15 12.20
N GLY A 48 -22.67 -12.44 12.41
CA GLY A 48 -23.60 -13.52 12.07
C GLY A 48 -23.55 -13.93 10.59
N GLU A 49 -22.52 -13.51 9.86
CA GLU A 49 -22.25 -14.02 8.51
C GLU A 49 -21.57 -15.40 8.63
N GLU A 50 -22.07 -16.40 7.90
CA GLU A 50 -21.39 -17.69 7.87
C GLU A 50 -20.01 -17.54 7.20
N PRO A 51 -18.95 -18.12 7.77
CA PRO A 51 -17.65 -18.06 7.16
C PRO A 51 -17.70 -18.84 5.85
N VAL A 52 -17.69 -18.13 4.72
CA VAL A 52 -17.59 -18.74 3.38
C VAL A 52 -16.40 -19.71 3.43
N ALA A 53 -16.71 -21.01 3.34
CA ALA A 53 -15.72 -22.05 3.29
C ALA A 53 -14.89 -21.82 2.02
N LYS A 54 -13.63 -21.40 2.19
CA LYS A 54 -12.62 -21.25 1.13
C LYS A 54 -12.25 -22.57 0.43
N ASP A 55 -13.08 -23.61 0.55
CA ASP A 55 -12.98 -24.90 -0.15
C ASP A 55 -13.91 -24.98 -1.37
N SER A 56 -14.70 -23.94 -1.68
CA SER A 56 -15.27 -23.81 -3.02
C SER A 56 -14.17 -23.32 -3.97
N GLU A 57 -13.66 -24.27 -4.74
CA GLU A 57 -12.98 -24.00 -6.00
C GLU A 57 -13.94 -23.18 -6.88
N GLU A 58 -13.41 -22.12 -7.50
CA GLU A 58 -14.07 -21.15 -8.39
C GLU A 58 -14.63 -19.86 -7.74
N GLU A 59 -14.12 -18.75 -8.27
CA GLU A 59 -14.56 -17.35 -8.18
C GLU A 59 -14.39 -16.67 -6.79
N GLU A 60 -13.75 -15.51 -6.65
CA GLU A 60 -13.54 -14.41 -7.59
C GLU A 60 -12.06 -13.98 -7.63
N GLU A 61 -11.54 -13.77 -8.84
CA GLU A 61 -10.66 -12.62 -9.07
C GLU A 61 -11.49 -11.35 -8.85
N SER A 62 -11.83 -11.05 -7.60
CA SER A 62 -12.05 -9.67 -7.22
C SER A 62 -10.66 -9.08 -7.08
N SER A 63 -10.07 -8.76 -8.25
CA SER A 63 -9.11 -7.68 -8.33
C SER A 63 -9.86 -6.43 -7.87
N GLY A 64 -9.94 -6.26 -6.55
CA GLY A 64 -9.89 -4.93 -6.00
C GLY A 64 -8.61 -4.33 -6.55
N GLU A 65 -8.74 -3.64 -7.68
CA GLU A 65 -7.94 -2.49 -8.02
C GLU A 65 -7.99 -1.56 -6.80
N ASP A 66 -7.15 -1.87 -5.82
CA ASP A 66 -6.59 -0.86 -4.95
C ASP A 66 -5.58 -0.11 -5.83
N GLU A 67 -6.11 0.72 -6.73
CA GLU A 67 -5.42 1.89 -7.24
C GLU A 67 -5.18 2.83 -6.05
N GLY A 68 -4.17 2.49 -5.26
CA GLY A 68 -4.00 3.04 -3.92
C GLY A 68 -2.56 2.97 -3.44
N ALA A 69 -1.69 3.73 -4.10
CA ALA A 69 -0.35 4.10 -3.64
C ALA A 69 0.77 3.06 -3.84
N THR A 70 1.07 2.74 -5.11
CA THR A 70 2.47 2.80 -5.57
C THR A 70 2.83 4.27 -5.76
N GLU A 71 3.02 4.99 -4.65
CA GLU A 71 3.64 6.31 -4.69
C GLU A 71 5.00 6.19 -4.02
N GLY A 72 6.04 6.17 -4.86
CA GLY A 72 7.41 6.45 -4.47
C GLY A 72 8.01 5.51 -3.43
N SER A 73 8.61 4.41 -3.91
CA SER A 73 9.92 4.03 -3.39
C SER A 73 10.94 5.10 -3.82
N GLU A 74 10.75 6.33 -3.34
CA GLU A 74 11.79 7.34 -3.36
C GLU A 74 12.44 7.27 -2.00
N GLU A 75 13.71 6.87 -2.03
CA GLU A 75 14.70 7.21 -1.02
C GLU A 75 14.71 8.73 -0.86
N GLU A 76 13.74 9.30 -0.14
CA GLU A 76 13.88 10.63 0.47
C GLU A 76 14.82 10.46 1.67
N GLU A 77 16.09 10.19 1.36
CA GLU A 77 17.19 10.45 2.28
C GLU A 77 17.27 11.97 2.47
N GLU A 78 17.05 12.38 3.72
CA GLU A 78 17.60 13.59 4.32
C GLU A 78 17.49 14.90 3.52
N GLU A 79 16.26 15.36 3.25
CA GLU A 79 15.97 16.78 2.97
C GLU A 79 15.99 17.60 4.29
N GLU A 80 17.06 17.44 5.08
CA GLU A 80 17.33 18.26 6.25
C GLU A 80 18.50 19.21 5.89
N ASP A 81 18.12 20.38 5.33
CA ASP A 81 18.91 21.63 5.15
C ASP A 81 19.12 22.15 3.69
N SER A 82 18.13 22.01 2.80
CA SER A 82 18.27 22.37 1.37
C SER A 82 17.95 23.82 0.96
N ASP A 83 17.43 24.73 1.82
CA ASP A 83 17.03 26.08 1.33
C ASP A 83 18.21 26.86 0.68
N LYS A 84 19.46 26.65 1.14
CA LYS A 84 20.67 27.24 0.52
C LYS A 84 21.25 26.40 -0.62
N GLU A 85 21.05 25.09 -0.59
CA GLU A 85 21.57 24.18 -1.61
C GLU A 85 20.71 24.21 -2.88
N ASP A 86 19.40 24.33 -2.74
CA ASP A 86 18.45 24.52 -3.83
C ASP A 86 18.68 25.84 -4.57
N GLU A 87 18.96 26.93 -3.85
CA GLU A 87 19.28 28.23 -4.45
C GLU A 87 20.58 28.15 -5.29
N GLY A 88 21.56 27.38 -4.80
CA GLY A 88 22.80 27.09 -5.51
C GLY A 88 22.62 26.21 -6.75
N LYS A 89 21.73 25.22 -6.70
CA LYS A 89 21.39 24.35 -7.85
C LYS A 89 20.62 25.12 -8.92
N LEU A 90 19.66 25.95 -8.55
CA LEU A 90 18.87 26.79 -9.46
C LEU A 90 19.76 27.75 -10.26
N ARG A 91 20.70 28.44 -9.59
CA ARG A 91 21.66 29.34 -10.26
C ARG A 91 22.57 28.61 -11.26
N LYS A 92 23.03 27.40 -10.94
CA LYS A 92 23.84 26.59 -11.86
C LYS A 92 23.05 26.14 -13.08
N MET A 93 21.78 25.76 -12.89
CA MET A 93 20.89 25.34 -13.97
C MET A 93 20.56 26.50 -14.92
N GLU A 94 20.33 27.69 -14.38
CA GLU A 94 20.10 28.92 -15.14
C GLU A 94 21.34 29.34 -15.96
N ALA A 95 22.53 29.26 -15.34
CA ALA A 95 23.79 29.51 -16.02
C ALA A 95 24.00 28.53 -17.19
N GLN A 96 23.79 27.23 -16.99
CA GLN A 96 23.89 26.22 -18.06
C GLN A 96 22.87 26.44 -19.19
N ARG A 97 21.63 26.82 -18.87
CA ARG A 97 20.59 27.12 -19.86
C ARG A 97 20.92 28.36 -20.70
N SER A 98 21.60 29.34 -20.09
CA SER A 98 21.99 30.59 -20.75
C SER A 98 23.20 30.48 -21.70
N GLN A 99 24.02 29.43 -21.58
CA GLN A 99 25.21 29.24 -22.41
C GLN A 99 24.91 28.62 -23.78
N ASN A 100 23.75 27.97 -23.95
CA ASN A 100 23.35 27.31 -25.19
C ASN A 100 22.37 28.16 -26.01
N LYS A 101 22.71 29.43 -26.32
CA LYS A 101 21.83 30.34 -27.07
C LYS A 101 21.83 30.15 -28.59
N ASN A 102 22.54 29.15 -29.11
CA ASN A 102 22.62 28.86 -30.55
C ASN A 102 22.03 27.47 -30.86
N LEU A 103 20.72 27.26 -30.64
CA LEU A 103 20.03 26.08 -31.16
C LEU A 103 19.37 26.41 -32.51
N PRO A 104 19.63 25.64 -33.58
CA PRO A 104 18.89 25.77 -34.83
C PRO A 104 17.43 25.34 -34.59
N VAL A 105 16.53 26.32 -34.51
CA VAL A 105 15.10 26.12 -34.26
C VAL A 105 14.47 25.41 -35.46
N LYS A 106 14.32 24.08 -35.39
CA LYS A 106 13.41 23.31 -36.25
C LYS A 106 12.09 23.13 -35.51
N VAL A 107 11.01 23.66 -36.07
CA VAL A 107 9.66 23.50 -35.52
C VAL A 107 9.18 22.09 -35.82
N THR A 108 8.98 21.28 -34.77
CA THR A 108 8.31 19.98 -34.87
C THR A 108 6.80 20.17 -34.67
N PRO A 109 5.93 19.61 -35.53
CA PRO A 109 4.50 19.67 -35.29
C PRO A 109 4.16 18.95 -33.98
N GLY A 110 3.35 19.58 -33.12
CA GLY A 110 2.98 19.05 -31.82
C GLY A 110 2.11 17.80 -31.93
N GLN A 111 2.34 16.84 -31.04
CA GLN A 111 1.49 15.65 -30.89
C GLN A 111 0.30 15.99 -29.99
N VAL A 112 -0.92 15.67 -30.43
CA VAL A 112 -2.14 15.86 -29.64
C VAL A 112 -2.17 14.82 -28.52
N VAL A 113 -1.95 15.26 -27.28
CA VAL A 113 -2.12 14.43 -26.08
C VAL A 113 -3.62 14.35 -25.81
N LYS A 114 -4.18 13.15 -25.78
CA LYS A 114 -5.54 12.94 -25.28
C LYS A 114 -5.46 12.94 -23.76
N GLU A 115 -6.05 13.95 -23.13
CA GLU A 115 -6.06 14.07 -21.68
C GLU A 115 -7.19 13.22 -21.08
N ASP A 116 -6.81 12.25 -20.25
CA ASP A 116 -7.76 11.52 -19.41
C ASP A 116 -8.20 12.45 -18.27
N LYS A 117 -9.50 12.72 -18.17
CA LYS A 117 -10.05 13.70 -17.23
C LYS A 117 -9.70 13.41 -15.76
N GLU A 118 -9.62 12.13 -15.41
CA GLU A 118 -9.31 11.68 -14.05
C GLU A 118 -7.85 11.92 -13.68
N ARG A 119 -6.92 11.64 -14.60
CA ARG A 119 -5.50 11.89 -14.40
C ARG A 119 -5.21 13.38 -14.25
N LEU A 120 -5.83 14.20 -15.09
CA LEU A 120 -5.71 15.66 -15.00
C LEU A 120 -6.23 16.17 -13.65
N MET A 121 -7.34 15.64 -13.14
CA MET A 121 -7.88 16.02 -11.83
C MET A 121 -6.94 15.59 -10.69
N GLN A 122 -6.34 14.40 -10.76
CA GLN A 122 -5.36 13.95 -9.76
C GLN A 122 -4.10 14.81 -9.75
N GLU A 123 -3.58 15.16 -10.93
CA GLU A 123 -2.43 16.05 -11.09
C GLU A 123 -2.72 17.41 -10.47
N GLN A 124 -3.86 18.02 -10.79
CA GLN A 124 -4.31 19.29 -10.19
C GLN A 124 -4.36 19.20 -8.66
N GLN A 125 -4.94 18.14 -8.09
CA GLN A 125 -4.99 17.96 -6.63
C GLN A 125 -3.60 17.76 -6.00
N SER A 126 -2.68 17.09 -6.69
CA SER A 126 -1.31 16.90 -6.22
C SER A 126 -0.52 18.21 -6.20
N GLU A 127 -0.72 19.04 -7.24
CA GLU A 127 -0.15 20.38 -7.36
C GLU A 127 -0.70 21.30 -6.27
N GLU A 128 -2.01 21.28 -6.04
CA GLU A 128 -2.66 22.03 -4.95
C GLU A 128 -2.10 21.62 -3.58
N LYS A 129 -1.93 20.32 -3.32
CA LYS A 129 -1.33 19.82 -2.07
C LYS A 129 0.13 20.29 -1.93
N ARG A 130 0.92 20.20 -3.00
CA ARG A 130 2.32 20.65 -3.00
C ARG A 130 2.42 22.14 -2.73
N LEU A 131 1.58 22.93 -3.38
CA LEU A 131 1.48 24.37 -3.19
C LEU A 131 1.09 24.70 -1.75
N ALA A 132 0.10 24.00 -1.18
CA ALA A 132 -0.29 24.15 0.21
C ALA A 132 0.89 23.87 1.17
N ILE A 133 1.65 22.80 0.96
CA ILE A 133 2.84 22.46 1.77
C ILE A 133 3.92 23.55 1.65
N MET A 134 4.14 24.11 0.46
CA MET A 134 5.10 25.20 0.23
C MET A 134 4.69 26.51 0.92
N MET A 135 3.38 26.77 1.00
CA MET A 135 2.84 27.96 1.65
C MET A 135 2.81 27.87 3.20
N MET A 136 3.03 26.69 3.77
CA MET A 136 3.13 26.51 5.23
C MET A 136 4.42 27.12 5.78
N LYS A 137 4.39 27.53 7.06
CA LYS A 137 5.63 28.00 7.73
C LYS A 137 6.60 26.83 7.91
N LYS A 138 7.91 27.10 7.94
CA LYS A 138 8.98 26.07 8.12
C LYS A 138 8.71 25.08 9.27
N ARG A 139 8.26 25.56 10.44
CA ARG A 139 7.95 24.70 11.59
C ARG A 139 6.75 23.79 11.35
N GLU A 140 5.71 24.30 10.69
CA GLU A 140 4.49 23.57 10.38
C GLU A 140 4.77 22.53 9.28
N LYS A 141 5.57 22.89 8.26
CA LYS A 141 6.07 21.97 7.22
C LYS A 141 6.83 20.79 7.82
N TYR A 142 7.76 21.04 8.76
CA TYR A 142 8.49 19.98 9.45
C TYR A 142 7.56 19.07 10.27
N LEU A 143 6.62 19.65 11.02
CA LEU A 143 5.64 18.87 11.78
C LEU A 143 4.80 17.97 10.86
N TYR A 144 4.34 18.52 9.73
CA TYR A 144 3.61 17.77 8.72
C TYR A 144 4.44 16.60 8.17
N GLN A 145 5.69 16.85 7.74
CA GLN A 145 6.60 15.82 7.25
C GLN A 145 6.81 14.71 8.30
N LYS A 146 7.02 15.07 9.56
CA LYS A 146 7.19 14.10 10.66
C LYS A 146 5.95 13.22 10.87
N ILE A 147 4.76 13.82 10.78
CA ILE A 147 3.49 13.07 10.86
C ILE A 147 3.34 12.15 9.64
N MET A 148 3.61 12.66 8.44
CA MET A 148 3.49 11.90 7.20
C MET A 148 4.49 10.75 7.14
N PHE A 149 5.74 10.95 7.57
CA PHE A 149 6.73 9.88 7.70
C PHE A 149 6.25 8.77 8.63
N GLY A 150 5.69 9.13 9.79
CA GLY A 150 5.10 8.17 10.71
C GLY A 150 3.95 7.38 10.10
N LYS A 151 3.09 8.02 9.30
CA LYS A 151 2.00 7.35 8.56
C LYS A 151 2.53 6.44 7.45
N LYS A 152 3.41 6.94 6.58
CA LYS A 152 4.06 6.18 5.49
C LYS A 152 4.77 4.94 6.02
N ARG A 153 5.49 5.04 7.15
CA ARG A 153 6.18 3.90 7.77
C ARG A 153 5.20 2.79 8.20
N LYS A 154 4.08 3.15 8.85
CA LYS A 154 3.06 2.17 9.26
C LYS A 154 2.42 1.48 8.06
N ILE A 155 2.07 2.24 7.03
CA ILE A 155 1.49 1.70 5.79
C ILE A 155 2.47 0.71 5.13
N ARG A 156 3.76 1.08 5.06
CA ARG A 156 4.81 0.20 4.53
C ARG A 156 4.92 -1.11 5.30
N GLU A 157 4.87 -1.06 6.63
CA GLU A 157 4.87 -2.26 7.48
C GLU A 157 3.64 -3.13 7.25
N ALA A 158 2.45 -2.52 7.13
CA ALA A 158 1.22 -3.23 6.83
C ALA A 158 1.23 -3.90 5.44
N ASN A 159 1.69 -3.17 4.41
CA ASN A 159 1.82 -3.69 3.04
C ASN A 159 2.82 -4.85 2.99
N LYS A 160 3.96 -4.72 3.68
CA LYS A 160 4.95 -5.80 3.80
C LYS A 160 4.34 -7.06 4.43
N LEU A 161 3.47 -6.93 5.44
CA LEU A 161 2.78 -8.07 6.04
C LEU A 161 1.74 -8.68 5.08
N ALA A 162 1.01 -7.84 4.36
CA ALA A 162 0.05 -8.29 3.35
C ALA A 162 0.74 -9.08 2.21
N GLU A 163 1.86 -8.58 1.69
CA GLU A 163 2.67 -9.27 0.67
C GLU A 163 3.22 -10.61 1.16
N LYS A 164 3.73 -10.65 2.41
CA LYS A 164 4.16 -11.91 3.03
C LYS A 164 3.03 -12.93 3.11
N ARG A 165 1.80 -12.48 3.39
CA ARG A 165 0.64 -13.40 3.40
C ARG A 165 0.24 -13.83 1.99
N LYS A 166 0.23 -12.92 1.01
CA LYS A 166 -0.06 -13.24 -0.40
C LYS A 166 0.90 -14.32 -0.92
N THR A 167 2.20 -14.18 -0.65
CA THR A 167 3.21 -15.17 -1.05
C THR A 167 3.04 -16.51 -0.34
N HIS A 168 2.77 -16.50 0.97
CA HIS A 168 2.47 -17.72 1.73
C HIS A 168 1.24 -18.46 1.19
N ASP A 169 0.14 -17.74 0.94
CA ASP A 169 -1.09 -18.35 0.45
C ASP A 169 -0.93 -18.87 -0.98
N ALA A 170 -0.16 -18.20 -1.83
CA ALA A 170 0.21 -18.70 -3.15
C ALA A 170 1.04 -20.00 -3.06
N ALA A 171 2.03 -20.04 -2.16
CA ALA A 171 2.84 -21.24 -1.90
C ALA A 171 1.97 -22.40 -1.42
N VAL A 172 1.14 -22.20 -0.39
CA VAL A 172 0.20 -23.22 0.13
C VAL A 172 -0.74 -23.71 -0.97
N LYS A 173 -1.28 -22.82 -1.81
CA LYS A 173 -2.12 -23.21 -2.95
C LYS A 173 -1.37 -24.10 -3.93
N SER A 174 -0.11 -23.77 -4.26
CA SER A 174 0.71 -24.57 -5.17
C SER A 174 1.03 -25.97 -4.61
N GLU A 175 1.33 -26.08 -3.31
CA GLU A 175 1.60 -27.36 -2.63
C GLU A 175 0.32 -28.22 -2.56
N LYS A 176 -0.84 -27.60 -2.31
CA LYS A 176 -2.15 -28.28 -2.41
C LYS A 176 -2.41 -28.81 -3.82
N LYS A 177 -2.09 -28.05 -4.87
CA LYS A 177 -2.23 -28.51 -6.27
C LYS A 177 -1.29 -29.67 -6.58
N LYS A 178 -0.02 -29.61 -6.15
CA LYS A 178 0.96 -30.71 -6.33
C LYS A 178 0.53 -31.99 -5.63
N SER A 179 0.11 -31.91 -4.37
CA SER A 179 -0.36 -33.07 -3.60
C SER A 179 -1.65 -33.67 -4.18
N LYS A 180 -2.58 -32.86 -4.69
CA LYS A 180 -3.76 -33.35 -5.43
C LYS A 180 -3.37 -34.09 -6.71
N LYS A 181 -2.39 -33.57 -7.48
CA LYS A 181 -1.88 -34.24 -8.69
C LYS A 181 -1.21 -35.58 -8.34
N ALA A 182 -0.34 -35.61 -7.34
CA ALA A 182 0.36 -36.81 -6.90
C ALA A 182 -0.57 -37.90 -6.31
N ARG A 183 -1.78 -37.54 -5.86
CA ARG A 183 -2.81 -38.50 -5.44
C ARG A 183 -3.63 -39.08 -6.60
N ARG A 184 -3.56 -38.46 -7.79
CA ARG A 184 -4.31 -38.84 -8.98
C ARG A 184 -3.48 -39.71 -9.94
N GLU A 185 -2.16 -39.60 -9.89
CA GLU A 185 -1.20 -40.55 -10.47
C GLU A 185 -1.04 -41.77 -9.55
#